data_AF-A0A068WDP9-F1
#
_entry.id   AF-A0A068WDP9-F1
#
_cell.length_a   1.000
_cell.length_b   1.000
_cell.length_c   1.000
_cell.angle_alpha   90.00
_cell.angle_beta   90.00
_cell.angle_gamma   90.00
#
_symmetry.space_group_name_H-M   'P 1'
#
loop_
_entity.id
_entity.type
_entity.pdbx_description
1 polymer ?
#
loop_
_entity_poly.entity_id
_entity_poly.type
_entity_poly.pdbx_seq_one_letter_code
_entity_poly.pdbx_strand_id
1 'polypeptide(L)'
;MLETLEPHLVEEIGSSFNQMNEVYVSICECSAGLASLHRRKSRVDKHCIDFGMTVSNDEHLSSYVSARVRACVTLSFGTSVAHGSGKVADLLNLLRLLALRIFSLCESLTSALKKTIAKESCDLSAFNNIVEALTEMTESMVDEIDLVSQWVYSNALPEFVATSVSSPFEFASSCLSDKMLSCTVWREEVYPLLKFTNMFKCF
;
A
#
# COMPACT_ATOMS: atom_id res chain seq x y z
N MET A 1 -22.23 -7.30 29.93
CA MET A 1 -23.10 -6.68 28.89
C MET A 1 -22.30 -6.59 27.57
N LEU A 2 -21.84 -7.77 27.10
CA LEU A 2 -20.84 -7.95 26.04
C LEU A 2 -21.44 -8.41 24.70
N GLU A 3 -22.74 -8.73 24.66
CA GLU A 3 -23.47 -9.02 23.40
C GLU A 3 -23.56 -7.81 22.47
N THR A 4 -23.16 -6.64 22.97
CA THR A 4 -23.15 -5.35 22.28
C THR A 4 -21.74 -4.79 22.09
N LEU A 5 -20.68 -5.60 22.20
CA LEU A 5 -19.39 -5.22 21.61
C LEU A 5 -19.53 -5.47 20.12
N GLU A 6 -20.09 -4.45 19.47
CA GLU A 6 -20.64 -4.42 18.13
C GLU A 6 -19.94 -5.42 17.18
N PRO A 7 -20.52 -6.63 16.98
CA PRO A 7 -19.95 -7.65 16.10
C PRO A 7 -19.68 -7.08 14.71
N HIS A 8 -20.53 -6.12 14.32
CA HIS A 8 -20.39 -5.35 13.11
C HIS A 8 -19.09 -4.52 13.05
N LEU A 9 -18.59 -3.93 14.16
CA LEU A 9 -17.32 -3.20 14.15
C LEU A 9 -16.15 -4.13 13.87
N VAL A 10 -16.10 -5.28 14.55
CA VAL A 10 -15.01 -6.26 14.38
C VAL A 10 -15.05 -6.85 12.95
N GLU A 11 -16.24 -7.18 12.45
CA GLU A 11 -16.42 -7.64 11.07
C GLU A 11 -16.06 -6.55 10.05
N GLU A 12 -16.42 -5.30 10.31
CA GLU A 12 -16.15 -4.17 9.41
C GLU A 12 -14.65 -3.82 9.37
N ILE A 13 -13.95 -3.91 10.50
CA ILE A 13 -12.48 -3.77 10.54
C ILE A 13 -11.84 -4.90 9.73
N GLY A 14 -12.24 -6.15 9.98
CA GLY A 14 -11.71 -7.30 9.24
C GLY A 14 -11.98 -7.22 7.73
N SER A 15 -13.18 -6.79 7.33
CA SER A 15 -13.54 -6.56 5.93
C SER A 15 -12.70 -5.44 5.31
N SER A 16 -12.50 -4.34 6.03
CA SER A 16 -11.69 -3.21 5.57
C SER A 16 -10.23 -3.60 5.38
N PHE A 17 -9.65 -4.41 6.28
CA PHE A 17 -8.30 -4.95 6.12
C PHE A 17 -8.17 -5.89 4.92
N ASN A 18 -9.19 -6.71 4.64
CA ASN A 18 -9.19 -7.57 3.45
C ASN A 18 -9.19 -6.73 2.17
N GLN A 19 -10.05 -5.71 2.09
CA GLN A 19 -10.05 -4.76 0.97
C GLN A 19 -8.71 -4.03 0.85
N MET A 20 -8.11 -3.64 1.97
CA MET A 20 -6.82 -2.95 1.99
C MET A 20 -5.70 -3.82 1.40
N ASN A 21 -5.67 -5.11 1.71
CA ASN A 21 -4.72 -6.05 1.09
C ASN A 21 -4.93 -6.21 -0.42
N GLU A 22 -6.18 -6.28 -0.90
CA GLU A 22 -6.47 -6.35 -2.33
C GLU A 22 -5.98 -5.11 -3.08
N VAL A 23 -6.18 -3.92 -2.48
CA VAL A 23 -5.68 -2.66 -3.00
C VAL A 23 -4.15 -2.64 -2.98
N TYR A 24 -3.52 -3.12 -1.91
CA TYR A 24 -2.07 -3.23 -1.81
C TYR A 24 -1.47 -4.11 -2.93
N VAL A 25 -2.02 -5.31 -3.16
CA VAL A 25 -1.61 -6.18 -4.26
C VAL A 25 -1.77 -5.48 -5.61
N SER A 26 -2.89 -4.78 -5.81
CA SER A 26 -3.15 -4.01 -7.04
C SER A 26 -2.13 -2.89 -7.26
N ILE A 27 -1.68 -2.21 -6.19
CA ILE A 27 -0.62 -1.20 -6.23
C ILE A 27 0.69 -1.83 -6.67
N CYS A 28 1.06 -2.97 -6.10
CA CYS A 28 2.28 -3.70 -6.44
C CYS A 28 2.31 -4.09 -7.92
N GLU A 29 1.25 -4.71 -8.42
CA GLU A 29 1.13 -5.13 -9.82
C GLU A 29 1.17 -3.93 -10.79
N CYS A 30 0.40 -2.88 -10.51
CA CYS A 30 0.36 -1.69 -11.38
C CYS A 30 1.70 -0.96 -11.39
N SER A 31 2.37 -0.87 -10.24
CA SER A 31 3.68 -0.23 -10.13
C SER A 31 4.77 -1.03 -10.85
N ALA A 32 4.74 -2.37 -10.78
CA ALA A 32 5.64 -3.23 -11.55
C ALA A 32 5.42 -3.06 -13.07
N GLY A 33 4.16 -2.98 -13.50
CA GLY A 33 3.79 -2.70 -14.90
C GLY A 33 4.31 -1.34 -15.38
N LEU A 34 4.16 -0.30 -14.56
CA LEU A 34 4.69 1.03 -14.84
C LEU A 34 6.22 1.07 -14.92
N ALA A 35 6.91 0.43 -13.99
CA ALA A 35 8.38 0.35 -14.02
C ALA A 35 8.86 -0.32 -15.33
N SER A 36 8.15 -1.36 -15.79
CA SER A 36 8.42 -1.99 -17.09
C SER A 36 8.18 -1.03 -18.26
N LEU A 37 7.08 -0.28 -18.26
CA LEU A 37 6.77 0.73 -19.29
C LEU A 37 7.80 1.86 -19.32
N HIS A 38 8.23 2.37 -18.17
CA HIS A 38 9.29 3.37 -18.05
C HIS A 38 10.60 2.89 -18.66
N ARG A 39 11.02 1.65 -18.36
CA ARG A 39 12.22 1.04 -18.97
C ARG A 39 12.10 0.93 -20.49
N ARG A 40 10.92 0.58 -21.01
CA ARG A 40 10.66 0.49 -22.45
C ARG A 40 10.68 1.87 -23.12
N LYS A 41 10.01 2.87 -22.52
CA LYS A 41 10.03 4.27 -22.98
C LYS A 41 11.45 4.80 -23.05
N SER A 42 12.25 4.63 -21.98
CA SER A 42 13.65 5.07 -21.93
C SER A 42 14.52 4.45 -23.03
N ARG A 43 14.30 3.18 -23.39
CA ARG A 43 15.02 2.54 -24.51
C ARG A 43 14.68 3.18 -25.86
N VAL A 44 13.42 3.53 -26.09
CA VAL A 44 13.00 4.22 -27.32
C VAL A 44 13.54 5.65 -27.36
N ASP A 45 13.48 6.37 -26.23
CA ASP A 45 13.93 7.75 -26.13
C ASP A 45 15.45 7.88 -26.29
N LYS A 46 16.25 6.94 -25.76
CA LYS A 46 17.70 6.87 -26.01
C LYS A 46 18.02 6.77 -27.50
N HIS A 47 17.26 5.98 -28.25
CA HIS A 47 17.40 5.87 -29.71
C HIS A 47 16.82 7.06 -30.50
N CYS A 48 16.17 8.03 -29.84
CA CYS A 48 15.72 9.28 -30.43
C CYS A 48 16.70 10.44 -30.19
N ILE A 49 17.46 10.43 -29.09
CA ILE A 49 18.40 11.51 -28.71
C ILE A 49 19.76 11.37 -29.43
N ASP A 50 20.09 10.20 -29.97
CA ASP A 50 21.27 9.97 -30.82
C ASP A 50 21.22 10.64 -32.21
N PHE A 51 20.26 11.54 -32.45
CA PHE A 51 20.32 12.47 -33.59
C PHE A 51 21.47 13.49 -33.49
N GLY A 52 22.19 13.54 -32.36
CA GLY A 52 23.26 14.52 -32.12
C GLY A 52 24.69 13.98 -32.09
N MET A 53 24.99 12.85 -31.44
CA MET A 53 26.37 12.40 -31.25
C MET A 53 26.48 10.90 -30.99
N THR A 54 26.51 10.09 -32.04
CA THR A 54 27.59 9.13 -32.32
C THR A 54 27.22 8.41 -33.61
N VAL A 55 27.99 8.67 -34.65
CA VAL A 55 27.99 7.90 -35.88
C VAL A 55 28.53 6.51 -35.53
N SER A 56 27.68 5.60 -35.07
CA SER A 56 28.00 4.17 -35.04
C SER A 56 27.68 3.59 -36.42
N ASN A 57 28.65 2.86 -36.97
CA ASN A 57 28.74 2.37 -38.36
C ASN A 57 27.67 1.35 -38.81
N ASP A 58 26.40 1.56 -38.49
CA ASP A 58 25.28 0.81 -39.09
C ASP A 58 24.21 1.79 -39.62
N GLU A 59 24.62 2.64 -40.58
CA GLU A 59 23.72 3.53 -41.35
C GLU A 59 22.54 2.76 -41.99
N HIS A 60 22.70 1.46 -42.24
CA HIS A 60 21.71 0.63 -42.89
C HIS A 60 20.47 0.32 -42.03
N LEU A 61 20.56 0.27 -40.69
CA LEU A 61 19.42 -0.05 -39.82
C LEU A 61 18.61 1.19 -39.41
N SER A 62 19.20 2.38 -39.42
CA SER A 62 18.48 3.63 -39.11
C SER A 62 17.38 3.96 -40.13
N SER A 63 17.48 3.36 -41.32
CA SER A 63 16.56 3.52 -42.46
C SER A 63 15.22 2.76 -42.32
N TYR A 64 15.13 1.76 -41.43
CA TYR A 64 13.96 0.86 -41.38
C TYR A 64 12.79 1.37 -40.53
N VAL A 65 13.00 2.36 -39.65
CA VAL A 65 11.93 2.94 -38.83
C VAL A 65 11.98 4.47 -38.88
N SER A 66 11.00 5.06 -39.57
CA SER A 66 10.91 6.51 -39.72
C SER A 66 10.87 7.22 -38.35
N ALA A 67 11.47 8.41 -38.28
CA ALA A 67 11.43 9.25 -37.07
C ALA A 67 9.99 9.51 -36.60
N ARG A 68 9.03 9.58 -37.53
CA ARG A 68 7.59 9.68 -37.25
C ARG A 68 7.06 8.47 -36.48
N VAL A 69 7.43 7.25 -36.89
CA VAL A 69 7.02 6.02 -36.17
C VAL A 69 7.61 6.00 -34.77
N ARG A 70 8.88 6.37 -34.60
CA ARG A 70 9.51 6.49 -33.27
C ARG A 70 8.82 7.52 -32.38
N ALA A 71 8.52 8.71 -32.90
CA ALA A 71 7.78 9.75 -32.18
C ALA A 71 6.38 9.27 -31.75
N CYS A 72 5.64 8.60 -32.65
CA CYS A 72 4.34 8.00 -32.30
C CYS A 72 4.47 6.95 -31.19
N VAL A 73 5.51 6.11 -31.23
CA VAL A 73 5.77 5.09 -30.21
C VAL A 73 6.14 5.72 -28.85
N THR A 74 7.02 6.72 -28.83
CA THR A 74 7.36 7.48 -27.61
C THR A 74 6.11 8.15 -27.02
N LEU A 75 5.29 8.79 -27.86
CA LEU A 75 4.02 9.39 -27.41
C LEU A 75 3.09 8.34 -26.81
N SER A 76 2.96 7.17 -27.46
CA SER A 76 2.10 6.07 -26.98
C SER A 76 2.58 5.49 -25.64
N PHE A 77 3.90 5.38 -25.45
CA PHE A 77 4.47 5.03 -24.16
C PHE A 77 4.25 6.12 -23.12
N GLY A 78 4.41 7.39 -23.49
CA GLY A 78 4.15 8.53 -22.61
C GLY A 78 2.70 8.56 -22.11
N THR A 79 1.73 8.36 -22.99
CA THR A 79 0.31 8.30 -22.61
C THR A 79 0.01 7.09 -21.73
N SER A 80 0.62 5.93 -22.02
CA SER A 80 0.45 4.71 -21.22
C SER A 80 1.03 4.86 -19.80
N VAL A 81 2.20 5.50 -19.70
CA VAL A 81 2.82 5.84 -18.42
C VAL A 81 1.94 6.82 -17.64
N ALA A 82 1.49 7.92 -18.26
CA ALA A 82 0.63 8.89 -17.59
C ALA A 82 -0.68 8.26 -17.07
N HIS A 83 -1.31 7.40 -17.88
CA HIS A 83 -2.52 6.67 -17.48
C HIS A 83 -2.25 5.72 -16.32
N GLY A 84 -1.18 4.93 -16.38
CA GLY A 84 -0.82 4.02 -15.30
C GLY A 84 -0.48 4.77 -14.01
N SER A 85 0.24 5.88 -14.09
CA SER A 85 0.56 6.73 -12.93
C SER A 85 -0.72 7.28 -12.27
N GLY A 86 -1.71 7.69 -13.07
CA GLY A 86 -3.03 8.08 -12.55
C GLY A 86 -3.71 6.94 -11.80
N LYS A 87 -3.75 5.74 -12.40
CA LYS A 87 -4.33 4.55 -11.76
C LYS A 87 -3.65 4.22 -10.42
N VAL A 88 -2.33 4.32 -10.35
CA VAL A 88 -1.58 4.05 -9.12
C VAL A 88 -1.83 5.13 -8.06
N ALA A 89 -1.95 6.40 -8.45
CA ALA A 89 -2.33 7.48 -7.54
C ALA A 89 -3.74 7.27 -6.96
N ASP A 90 -4.70 6.84 -7.79
CA ASP A 90 -6.05 6.50 -7.34
C ASP A 90 -6.05 5.34 -6.33
N LEU A 91 -5.24 4.30 -6.59
CA LEU A 91 -5.09 3.17 -5.67
C LEU A 91 -4.44 3.58 -4.34
N LEU A 92 -3.42 4.44 -4.36
CA LEU A 92 -2.82 4.99 -3.13
C LEU A 92 -3.84 5.81 -2.32
N ASN A 93 -4.68 6.59 -2.99
CA ASN A 93 -5.75 7.32 -2.31
C ASN A 93 -6.79 6.38 -1.71
N LEU A 94 -7.17 5.32 -2.42
CA LEU A 94 -8.06 4.29 -1.89
C LEU A 94 -7.45 3.60 -0.66
N LEU A 95 -6.16 3.27 -0.69
CA LEU A 95 -5.44 2.71 0.45
C LEU A 95 -5.52 3.62 1.68
N ARG A 96 -5.29 4.93 1.50
CA ARG A 96 -5.41 5.93 2.58
C ARG A 96 -6.83 6.05 3.12
N LEU A 97 -7.84 6.01 2.25
CA LEU A 97 -9.25 6.06 2.67
C LEU A 97 -9.65 4.83 3.49
N LEU A 98 -9.19 3.64 3.09
CA LEU A 98 -9.41 2.41 3.85
C LEU A 98 -8.71 2.45 5.21
N ALA A 99 -7.48 2.97 5.26
CA ALA A 99 -6.76 3.15 6.52
C ALA A 99 -7.48 4.11 7.47
N LEU A 100 -7.95 5.26 6.97
CA LEU A 100 -8.74 6.22 7.76
C LEU A 100 -10.03 5.59 8.31
N ARG A 101 -10.69 4.74 7.51
CA ARG A 101 -11.85 3.97 7.97
C ARG A 101 -11.46 3.02 9.09
N ILE A 102 -10.38 2.26 8.94
CA ILE A 102 -9.88 1.35 9.97
C ILE A 102 -9.52 2.10 11.25
N PHE A 103 -8.84 3.25 11.17
CA PHE A 103 -8.52 4.08 12.33
C PHE A 103 -9.78 4.52 13.09
N SER A 104 -10.79 5.03 12.37
CA SER A 104 -12.07 5.43 12.96
C SER A 104 -12.79 4.26 13.66
N LEU A 105 -12.78 3.09 13.04
CA LEU A 105 -13.36 1.88 13.61
C LEU A 105 -12.57 1.39 14.84
N CYS A 106 -11.25 1.45 14.81
CA CYS A 106 -10.38 1.09 15.94
C CYS A 106 -10.54 2.07 17.11
N GLU A 107 -10.73 3.36 16.85
CA GLU A 107 -11.05 4.35 17.88
C GLU A 107 -12.40 4.05 18.54
N SER A 108 -13.41 3.73 17.73
CA SER A 108 -14.73 3.33 18.20
C SER A 108 -14.67 2.06 19.07
N LEU A 109 -13.92 1.06 18.62
CA LEU A 109 -13.67 -0.18 19.35
C LEU A 109 -12.94 0.07 20.67
N THR A 110 -11.89 0.90 20.65
CA THR A 110 -11.13 1.29 21.85
C THR A 110 -12.01 2.01 22.87
N SER A 111 -12.87 2.91 22.40
CA SER A 111 -13.85 3.62 23.24
C SER A 111 -14.85 2.65 23.88
N ALA A 112 -15.33 1.66 23.12
CA ALA A 112 -16.20 0.61 23.63
C ALA A 112 -15.51 -0.24 24.71
N LEU A 113 -14.26 -0.67 24.45
CA LEU A 113 -13.45 -1.44 25.40
C LEU A 113 -13.20 -0.68 26.71
N LYS A 114 -12.82 0.60 26.63
CA LYS A 114 -12.62 1.46 27.81
C LYS A 114 -13.90 1.62 28.65
N LYS A 115 -15.07 1.73 28.00
CA LYS A 115 -16.37 1.77 28.71
C LYS A 115 -16.69 0.45 29.40
N THR A 116 -16.28 -0.68 28.83
CA THR A 116 -16.44 -2.00 29.44
C THR A 116 -15.51 -2.16 30.64
N ILE A 117 -14.23 -1.81 30.52
CA ILE A 117 -13.26 -1.81 31.64
C ILE A 117 -13.77 -0.98 32.83
N ALA A 118 -14.37 0.19 32.56
CA ALA A 118 -14.90 1.05 33.62
C ALA A 118 -16.12 0.45 34.37
N LYS A 119 -16.79 -0.56 33.78
CA LYS A 119 -18.00 -1.18 34.32
C LYS A 119 -17.76 -2.58 34.91
N GLU A 120 -16.83 -3.33 34.34
CA GLU A 120 -16.55 -4.72 34.69
C GLU A 120 -15.11 -4.80 35.25
N SER A 121 -14.95 -5.31 36.49
CA SER A 121 -13.64 -5.38 37.16
C SER A 121 -12.84 -6.65 36.81
N CYS A 122 -13.49 -7.61 36.15
CA CYS A 122 -12.85 -8.81 35.64
C CYS A 122 -12.16 -8.51 34.30
N ASP A 123 -11.03 -9.16 34.04
CA ASP A 123 -10.30 -9.14 32.77
C ASP A 123 -9.67 -7.79 32.32
N LEU A 124 -9.46 -6.87 33.26
CA LEU A 124 -8.71 -5.61 33.07
C LEU A 124 -7.39 -5.78 32.30
N SER A 125 -6.62 -6.84 32.62
CA SER A 125 -5.36 -7.16 31.94
C SER A 125 -5.57 -7.52 30.47
N ALA A 126 -6.58 -8.36 30.16
CA ALA A 126 -6.87 -8.77 28.79
C ALA A 126 -7.37 -7.60 27.93
N PHE A 127 -8.24 -6.74 28.49
CA PHE A 127 -8.70 -5.55 27.78
C PHE A 127 -7.60 -4.52 27.55
N ASN A 128 -6.67 -4.33 28.50
CA ASN A 128 -5.51 -3.47 28.29
C ASN A 128 -4.60 -4.00 27.18
N ASN A 129 -4.34 -5.32 27.15
CA ASN A 129 -3.56 -5.94 26.09
C ASN A 129 -4.20 -5.74 24.70
N ILE A 130 -5.54 -5.78 24.60
CA ILE A 130 -6.25 -5.50 23.34
C ILE A 130 -6.07 -4.05 22.91
N VAL A 131 -6.16 -3.09 23.85
CA VAL A 131 -5.97 -1.66 23.55
C VAL A 131 -4.53 -1.36 23.13
N GLU A 132 -3.55 -1.98 23.78
CA GLU A 132 -2.13 -1.87 23.39
C GLU A 132 -1.91 -2.44 21.99
N ALA A 133 -2.38 -3.66 21.70
CA ALA A 133 -2.26 -4.27 20.38
C ALA A 133 -2.98 -3.48 19.27
N LEU A 134 -4.15 -2.88 19.57
CA LEU A 134 -4.82 -1.96 18.65
C LEU A 134 -3.98 -0.72 18.36
N THR A 135 -3.30 -0.18 19.37
CA THR A 135 -2.45 1.01 19.23
C THR A 135 -1.24 0.68 18.35
N GLU A 136 -0.52 -0.39 18.66
CA GLU A 136 0.62 -0.87 17.88
C GLU A 136 0.25 -1.17 16.42
N MET A 137 -0.91 -1.79 16.20
CA MET A 137 -1.43 -2.04 14.86
C MET A 137 -1.68 -0.74 14.10
N THR A 138 -2.27 0.28 14.75
CA THR A 138 -2.53 1.57 14.10
C THR A 138 -1.25 2.34 13.78
N GLU A 139 -0.27 2.34 14.68
CA GLU A 139 1.04 2.96 14.45
C GLU A 139 1.76 2.28 13.27
N SER A 140 1.81 0.95 13.30
CA SER A 140 2.37 0.15 12.21
C SER A 140 1.71 0.45 10.87
N MET A 141 0.38 0.62 10.84
CA MET A 141 -0.35 0.91 9.61
C MET A 141 0.00 2.28 9.02
N VAL A 142 0.25 3.30 9.85
CA VAL A 142 0.70 4.62 9.38
C VAL A 142 2.04 4.50 8.67
N ASP A 143 3.02 3.86 9.32
CA ASP A 143 4.35 3.66 8.77
C ASP A 143 4.30 2.89 7.44
N GLU A 144 3.49 1.82 7.38
CA GLU A 144 3.32 1.04 6.16
C GLU A 144 2.78 1.87 5.00
N ILE A 145 1.77 2.72 5.22
CA ILE A 145 1.16 3.53 4.16
C ILE A 145 2.15 4.56 3.62
N ASP A 146 2.90 5.21 4.51
CA ASP A 146 3.91 6.18 4.14
C ASP A 146 5.01 5.52 3.32
N LEU A 147 5.46 4.35 3.74
CA LEU A 147 6.50 3.64 3.05
C LEU A 147 6.04 3.07 1.68
N VAL A 148 4.81 2.54 1.59
CA VAL A 148 4.20 2.13 0.31
C VAL A 148 4.10 3.32 -0.64
N SER A 149 3.67 4.48 -0.13
CA SER A 149 3.61 5.71 -0.91
C SER A 149 4.99 6.08 -1.46
N GLN A 150 6.03 6.07 -0.61
CA GLN A 150 7.41 6.35 -1.03
C GLN A 150 7.94 5.35 -2.07
N TRP A 151 7.68 4.06 -1.88
CA TRP A 151 8.05 3.02 -2.84
C TRP A 151 7.41 3.23 -4.21
N VAL A 152 6.11 3.55 -4.22
CA VAL A 152 5.40 3.86 -5.46
C VAL A 152 6.00 5.09 -6.14
N TYR A 153 6.23 6.18 -5.39
CA TYR A 153 6.80 7.39 -5.98
C TYR A 153 8.19 7.13 -6.57
N SER A 154 9.05 6.40 -5.87
CA SER A 154 10.40 6.04 -6.35
C SER A 154 10.41 5.17 -7.62
N ASN A 155 9.45 4.26 -7.79
CA ASN A 155 9.43 3.32 -8.91
C ASN A 155 8.55 3.75 -10.10
N ALA A 156 7.44 4.44 -9.84
CA ALA A 156 6.44 4.80 -10.85
C ALA A 156 6.48 6.28 -11.27
N LEU A 157 7.02 7.16 -10.42
CA LEU A 157 7.07 8.61 -10.63
C LEU A 157 8.46 9.19 -10.29
N PRO A 158 9.56 8.68 -10.89
CA PRO A 158 10.93 9.08 -10.54
C PRO A 158 11.21 10.58 -10.74
N GLU A 159 10.47 11.25 -11.62
CA GLU A 159 10.56 12.71 -11.86
C GLU A 159 10.04 13.54 -10.67
N PHE A 160 9.28 12.94 -9.74
CA PHE A 160 8.69 13.58 -8.57
C PHE A 160 9.37 13.21 -7.26
N VAL A 161 10.46 12.44 -7.31
CA VAL A 161 11.14 11.91 -6.12
C VAL A 161 12.28 12.84 -5.75
N ALA A 162 12.25 13.38 -4.52
CA ALA A 162 13.40 14.07 -3.95
C ALA A 162 14.60 13.11 -3.93
N THR A 163 15.74 13.55 -4.45
CA THR A 163 16.87 12.74 -4.94
C THR A 163 17.70 12.03 -3.86
N SER A 164 17.14 11.78 -2.68
CA SER A 164 17.86 11.14 -1.58
C SER A 164 16.89 10.32 -0.77
N VAL A 165 16.98 8.99 -0.82
CA VAL A 165 17.34 8.12 0.32
C VAL A 165 17.60 6.70 -0.25
N SER A 166 18.77 6.09 0.03
CA SER A 166 18.93 4.62 0.02
C SER A 166 18.70 4.12 1.46
N SER A 167 18.07 2.98 1.75
CA SER A 167 18.20 1.65 1.17
C SER A 167 16.83 1.02 0.83
N PRO A 168 16.64 0.52 -0.40
CA PRO A 168 15.47 -0.28 -0.76
C PRO A 168 15.51 -1.71 -0.24
N PHE A 169 16.58 -2.18 0.43
CA PHE A 169 16.79 -3.61 0.65
C PHE A 169 16.08 -4.17 1.90
N GLU A 170 16.09 -3.45 3.02
CA GLU A 170 15.31 -3.84 4.21
C GLU A 170 13.81 -3.58 4.00
N PHE A 171 13.47 -2.49 3.32
CA PHE A 171 12.09 -2.13 2.99
C PHE A 171 11.46 -3.02 1.89
N ALA A 172 12.25 -3.48 0.92
CA ALA A 172 11.78 -4.50 -0.01
C ALA A 172 11.36 -5.76 0.73
N SER A 173 12.03 -6.17 1.81
CA SER A 173 11.67 -7.41 2.50
C SER A 173 10.28 -7.40 3.15
N SER A 174 9.81 -6.26 3.66
CA SER A 174 8.45 -6.11 4.23
C SER A 174 7.40 -5.81 3.16
N CYS A 175 7.74 -5.07 2.09
CA CYS A 175 6.84 -4.89 0.94
C CYS A 175 6.74 -6.13 0.03
N LEU A 176 7.65 -7.10 0.14
CA LEU A 176 7.60 -8.39 -0.58
C LEU A 176 6.69 -9.42 0.10
N SER A 177 6.15 -9.11 1.28
CA SER A 177 5.04 -9.86 1.84
C SER A 177 3.78 -9.52 1.05
N ASP A 178 3.04 -10.53 0.56
CA ASP A 178 1.72 -10.36 -0.07
C ASP A 178 0.66 -9.72 0.86
N LYS A 179 1.04 -9.37 2.10
CA LYS A 179 0.17 -8.90 3.18
C LYS A 179 0.81 -7.78 3.97
N MET A 180 -0.01 -6.82 4.39
CA MET A 180 0.40 -5.79 5.36
C MET A 180 0.58 -6.40 6.76
N LEU A 181 1.60 -5.94 7.49
CA LEU A 181 1.88 -6.26 8.88
C LEU A 181 0.71 -5.88 9.78
N SER A 182 0.12 -4.69 9.60
CA SER A 182 -1.07 -4.25 10.32
C SER A 182 -2.24 -5.24 10.19
N CYS A 183 -2.46 -5.80 9.00
CA CYS A 183 -3.46 -6.86 8.80
C CYS A 183 -3.08 -8.17 9.50
N THR A 184 -1.79 -8.45 9.64
CA THR A 184 -1.27 -9.64 10.33
C THR A 184 -1.50 -9.51 11.84
N VAL A 185 -1.14 -8.37 12.43
CA VAL A 185 -1.41 -8.05 13.85
C VAL A 185 -2.91 -8.13 14.15
N TRP A 186 -3.77 -7.58 13.28
CA TRP A 186 -5.22 -7.70 13.42
C TRP A 186 -5.67 -9.18 13.51
N ARG A 187 -5.17 -10.01 12.59
CA ARG A 187 -5.62 -11.41 12.44
C ARG A 187 -5.07 -12.34 13.50
N GLU A 188 -3.81 -12.14 13.89
CA GLU A 188 -3.05 -13.08 14.71
C GLU A 188 -3.06 -12.70 16.19
N GLU A 189 -3.30 -11.43 16.51
CA GLU A 189 -3.24 -10.94 17.90
C GLU A 189 -4.58 -10.35 18.34
N VAL A 190 -5.02 -9.26 17.69
CA VAL A 190 -6.19 -8.49 18.14
C VAL A 190 -7.48 -9.30 18.06
N TYR A 191 -7.76 -9.91 16.90
CA TYR A 191 -8.99 -10.67 16.68
C TYR A 191 -9.11 -11.91 17.59
N PRO A 192 -8.04 -12.73 17.78
CA PRO A 192 -8.06 -13.81 18.76
C PRO A 192 -8.29 -13.34 20.20
N LEU A 193 -7.66 -12.24 20.62
CA LEU A 193 -7.86 -11.69 21.97
C LEU A 193 -9.31 -11.22 22.17
N LEU A 194 -9.89 -10.50 21.21
CA LEU A 194 -11.29 -10.10 21.23
C LEU A 194 -12.24 -11.30 21.33
N LYS A 195 -11.94 -12.37 20.58
CA LYS A 195 -12.73 -13.62 20.62
C LYS A 195 -12.61 -14.32 21.96
N PHE A 196 -11.42 -14.35 22.55
CA PHE A 196 -11.18 -14.91 23.87
C PHE A 196 -11.96 -14.14 24.94
N THR A 197 -11.84 -12.82 25.00
CA THR A 197 -12.58 -11.98 25.97
C THR A 197 -14.09 -12.07 25.80
N ASN A 198 -14.60 -12.29 24.59
CA ASN A 198 -16.03 -12.51 24.35
C ASN A 198 -16.52 -13.91 24.76
N MET A 199 -15.66 -14.94 24.74
CA MET A 199 -15.99 -16.29 25.17
C MET A 199 -16.00 -16.42 26.70
N PHE A 200 -15.13 -15.70 27.40
CA PHE A 200 -15.13 -15.60 28.86
C PHE A 200 -16.08 -14.47 29.29
N LYS A 201 -17.39 -14.68 29.09
CA LYS A 201 -18.40 -13.88 29.82
C LYS A 201 -18.16 -14.10 31.31
N CYS A 202 -17.70 -13.09 32.04
CA CYS A 202 -17.62 -13.16 33.49
C CYS A 202 -18.99 -13.60 34.03
N PHE A 203 -19.02 -14.76 34.69
CA PHE A 203 -20.19 -15.28 35.39
C PHE A 203 -20.55 -14.40 36.59
#